data_AF-A0A1J3H1N0-F1
#
_entry.id   AF-A0A1J3H1N0-F1
#
_cell.length_a   1.000
_cell.length_b   1.000
_cell.length_c   1.000
_cell.angle_alpha   90.00
_cell.angle_beta   90.00
_cell.angle_gamma   90.00
#
_symmetry.space_group_name_H-M   'P 1'
#
loop_
_entity.id
_entity.type
_entity.pdbx_description
1 polymer ?
#
loop_
_entity_poly.entity_id
_entity_poly.type
_entity_poly.pdbx_seq_one_letter_code
_entity_poly.pdbx_strand_id
1 'polypeptide(L)'
;MEERGQLEASIDRLLNEEKQMRLAENVAGTRKAATEILKLCFEAKDWKLLNEQILNLSKKRGQLKQAVQSMVQQAMQYIDQTPDIETRIELIKTLNNVSAGKIYVEIERARLTKKLAKIKEEQGLIAEAADLMQEVAVETFGAMAKTEKIAFILEQVRLCLD
;
A
#
# COMPACT_ATOMS: atom_id res chain seq x y z
N MET A 1 8.31 -8.41 -26.02
CA MET A 1 7.69 -9.67 -25.52
C MET A 1 8.68 -10.50 -24.72
N GLU A 2 9.95 -10.61 -25.14
CA GLU A 2 10.98 -11.33 -24.37
C GLU A 2 11.27 -10.74 -22.99
N GLU A 3 11.36 -9.40 -22.86
CA GLU A 3 11.64 -8.75 -21.57
C GLU A 3 10.53 -8.97 -20.53
N ARG A 4 9.26 -8.97 -20.96
CA ARG A 4 8.12 -9.26 -20.08
C ARG A 4 8.12 -10.73 -19.63
N GLY A 5 8.45 -11.66 -20.53
CA GLY A 5 8.58 -13.08 -20.17
C GLY A 5 9.74 -13.34 -19.19
N GLN A 6 10.85 -12.60 -19.33
CA GLN A 6 11.96 -12.66 -18.38
C GLN A 6 11.60 -12.06 -17.02
N LEU A 7 10.82 -10.98 -17.00
CA LEU A 7 10.29 -10.39 -15.77
C LEU A 7 9.38 -11.37 -15.02
N GLU A 8 8.40 -11.96 -15.71
CA GLU A 8 7.48 -12.94 -15.13
C GLU A 8 8.25 -14.17 -14.60
N ALA A 9 9.22 -14.69 -15.36
CA ALA A 9 10.07 -15.80 -14.91
C ALA A 9 10.92 -15.43 -13.67
N SER A 10 11.38 -14.18 -13.57
CA SER A 10 12.15 -13.70 -12.41
C SER A 10 11.26 -13.56 -11.17
N ILE A 11 10.03 -13.06 -11.36
CA ILE A 11 9.03 -12.97 -10.29
C ILE A 11 8.66 -14.38 -9.80
N ASP A 12 8.45 -15.34 -10.69
CA ASP A 12 8.13 -16.72 -10.31
C ASP A 12 9.24 -17.39 -9.49
N ARG A 13 10.51 -17.13 -9.83
CA ARG A 13 11.65 -17.58 -9.02
C ARG A 13 11.61 -16.96 -7.63
N LEU A 14 11.43 -15.64 -7.54
CA LEU A 14 11.36 -14.93 -6.25
C LEU A 14 10.13 -15.32 -5.43
N LEU A 15 8.99 -15.65 -6.06
CA LEU A 15 7.79 -16.14 -5.37
C LEU A 15 8.02 -17.52 -4.75
N ASN A 16 8.82 -18.38 -5.40
CA ASN A 16 9.23 -19.66 -4.85
C ASN A 16 10.22 -19.48 -3.70
N GLU A 17 11.20 -18.58 -3.84
CA GLU A 17 12.12 -18.23 -2.74
C GLU A 17 11.38 -17.64 -1.53
N GLU A 18 10.44 -16.72 -1.78
CA GLU A 18 9.56 -16.14 -0.76
C GLU A 18 8.79 -17.24 -0.02
N LYS A 19 8.23 -18.21 -0.75
CA LYS A 19 7.53 -19.35 -0.14
C LYS A 19 8.44 -20.17 0.76
N GLN A 20 9.65 -20.49 0.32
CA GLN A 20 10.61 -21.27 1.12
C GLN A 20 11.04 -20.50 2.39
N MET A 21 11.40 -19.23 2.23
CA MET A 21 11.81 -18.37 3.35
C MET A 21 10.68 -18.16 4.36
N ARG A 22 9.44 -18.03 3.89
CA ARG A 22 8.26 -17.88 4.73
C ARG A 22 7.96 -19.14 5.53
N LEU A 23 8.06 -20.32 4.90
CA LEU A 23 7.90 -21.61 5.59
C LEU A 23 9.02 -21.87 6.60
N ALA A 24 10.22 -21.32 6.36
CA ALA A 24 11.34 -21.35 7.30
C ALA A 24 11.29 -20.24 8.37
N GLU A 25 10.21 -19.46 8.43
CA GLU A 25 10.04 -18.30 9.34
C GLU A 25 11.17 -17.26 9.25
N ASN A 26 11.90 -17.24 8.13
CA ASN A 26 12.97 -16.28 7.89
C ASN A 26 12.37 -14.94 7.49
N VAL A 27 12.17 -14.07 8.48
CA VAL A 27 11.60 -12.73 8.30
C VAL A 27 12.42 -11.90 7.31
N ALA A 28 13.75 -11.90 7.44
CA ALA A 28 14.64 -11.10 6.60
C ALA A 28 14.60 -11.55 5.13
N GLY A 29 14.65 -12.86 4.91
CA GLY A 29 14.57 -13.46 3.57
C GLY A 29 13.21 -13.22 2.91
N THR A 30 12.12 -13.44 3.66
CA THR A 30 10.75 -13.23 3.17
C THR A 30 10.52 -11.76 2.82
N ARG A 31 10.95 -10.84 3.69
CA ARG A 31 10.89 -9.40 3.43
C ARG A 31 11.65 -9.05 2.16
N LYS A 32 12.91 -9.50 2.04
CA LYS A 32 13.77 -9.18 0.90
C LYS A 32 13.16 -9.67 -0.41
N ALA A 33 12.72 -10.93 -0.47
CA ALA A 33 12.09 -11.50 -1.66
C ALA A 33 10.83 -10.71 -2.06
N ALA A 34 9.96 -10.40 -1.10
CA ALA A 34 8.76 -9.61 -1.36
C ALA A 34 9.09 -8.19 -1.87
N THR A 35 10.05 -7.50 -1.25
CA THR A 35 10.45 -6.15 -1.68
C THR A 35 11.15 -6.14 -3.04
N GLU A 36 11.87 -7.20 -3.38
CA GLU A 36 12.54 -7.32 -4.68
C GLU A 36 11.52 -7.56 -5.81
N ILE A 37 10.49 -8.38 -5.58
CA ILE A 37 9.38 -8.55 -6.52
C ILE A 37 8.73 -7.19 -6.85
N LEU A 38 8.44 -6.39 -5.81
CA LEU A 38 7.86 -5.06 -5.98
C LEU A 38 8.79 -4.12 -6.77
N LYS A 39 10.09 -4.17 -6.46
CA LYS A 39 11.10 -3.36 -7.14
C LYS A 39 11.20 -3.71 -8.62
N LEU A 40 11.21 -5.00 -8.98
CA LEU A 40 11.24 -5.44 -10.39
C LEU A 40 10.01 -4.96 -11.16
N CYS A 41 8.81 -5.05 -10.57
CA CYS A 41 7.59 -4.55 -11.19
C CYS A 41 7.64 -3.02 -11.39
N PHE A 42 8.18 -2.30 -10.40
CA PHE A 42 8.35 -0.85 -10.48
C PHE A 42 9.38 -0.42 -11.54
N GLU A 43 10.53 -1.09 -11.61
CA GLU A 43 11.58 -0.82 -12.62
C GLU A 43 11.10 -1.11 -14.04
N ALA A 44 10.30 -2.15 -14.22
CA ALA A 44 9.63 -2.45 -15.48
C ALA A 44 8.49 -1.47 -15.82
N LYS A 45 8.13 -0.57 -14.89
CA LYS A 45 6.97 0.35 -14.98
C LYS A 45 5.64 -0.37 -15.20
N ASP A 46 5.54 -1.65 -14.81
CA ASP A 46 4.31 -2.43 -14.89
C ASP A 46 3.53 -2.33 -13.59
N TRP A 47 2.77 -1.24 -13.47
CA TRP A 47 1.97 -0.92 -12.29
C TRP A 47 0.81 -1.89 -12.05
N LYS A 48 0.29 -2.49 -13.12
CA LYS A 48 -0.76 -3.51 -13.01
C LYS A 48 -0.21 -4.76 -12.36
N LEU A 49 0.94 -5.24 -12.86
CA LEU A 49 1.63 -6.37 -12.27
C LEU A 49 2.06 -6.09 -10.83
N LEU A 50 2.52 -4.86 -10.54
CA LEU A 50 2.82 -4.44 -9.16
C LEU A 50 1.61 -4.60 -8.23
N ASN A 51 0.43 -4.10 -8.63
CA ASN A 51 -0.79 -4.20 -7.84
C ASN A 51 -1.21 -5.68 -7.63
N GLU A 52 -1.14 -6.48 -8.68
CA GLU A 52 -1.42 -7.92 -8.62
C GLU A 52 -0.50 -8.64 -7.64
N GLN A 53 0.81 -8.38 -7.69
CA GLN A 53 1.78 -9.01 -6.78
C GLN A 53 1.57 -8.56 -5.32
N ILE A 54 1.25 -7.29 -5.08
CA ILE A 54 0.91 -6.78 -3.74
C ILE A 54 -0.32 -7.52 -3.18
N LEU A 55 -1.37 -7.69 -3.98
CA LEU A 55 -2.58 -8.42 -3.59
C LEU A 55 -2.29 -9.90 -3.35
N ASN A 56 -1.53 -10.54 -4.23
CA ASN A 56 -1.18 -11.96 -4.13
C ASN A 56 -0.40 -12.22 -2.84
N LEU A 57 0.73 -11.53 -2.65
CA LEU A 57 1.61 -11.71 -1.49
C LEU A 57 0.91 -11.40 -0.16
N SER A 58 0.00 -10.42 -0.12
CA SER A 58 -0.72 -10.04 1.09
C SER A 58 -1.87 -10.97 1.48
N LYS A 59 -2.44 -11.70 0.52
CA LYS A 59 -3.51 -12.71 0.74
C LYS A 59 -2.97 -14.12 1.00
N LYS A 60 -1.65 -14.35 0.85
CA LYS A 60 -1.05 -15.66 1.13
C LYS A 60 -1.26 -16.07 2.59
N ARG A 61 -1.81 -17.28 2.78
CA ARG A 61 -1.98 -17.87 4.12
C ARG A 61 -0.62 -18.06 4.80
N GLY A 62 -0.48 -17.52 6.01
CA GLY A 62 0.77 -17.58 6.78
C GLY A 62 1.82 -16.58 6.33
N GLN A 63 1.44 -15.47 5.69
CA GLN A 63 2.37 -14.38 5.41
C GLN A 63 2.81 -13.67 6.70
N LEU A 64 4.10 -13.31 6.76
CA LEU A 64 4.70 -12.64 7.91
C LEU A 64 4.28 -11.17 7.96
N LYS A 65 3.90 -10.69 9.14
CA LYS A 65 3.42 -9.30 9.35
C LYS A 65 4.44 -8.27 8.87
N GLN A 66 5.72 -8.50 9.18
CA GLN A 66 6.83 -7.63 8.81
C GLN A 66 7.06 -7.57 7.29
N ALA A 67 6.78 -8.67 6.58
CA ALA A 67 6.88 -8.69 5.12
C ALA A 67 5.78 -7.81 4.50
N VAL A 68 4.53 -7.98 4.94
CA VAL A 68 3.41 -7.12 4.49
C VAL A 68 3.67 -5.65 4.81
N GLN A 69 4.10 -5.35 6.04
CA GLN A 69 4.41 -3.97 6.43
C GLN A 69 5.49 -3.35 5.53
N SER A 70 6.57 -4.08 5.27
CA SER A 70 7.66 -3.61 4.41
C SER A 70 7.22 -3.41 2.97
N MET A 71 6.40 -4.30 2.43
CA MET A 71 5.84 -4.15 1.09
C MET A 71 4.96 -2.91 0.98
N VAL A 72 4.06 -2.68 1.94
CA VAL A 72 3.16 -1.51 1.94
C VAL A 72 3.99 -0.22 2.04
N GLN A 73 4.97 -0.16 2.95
CA GLN A 73 5.83 1.01 3.11
C GLN A 73 6.67 1.30 1.87
N GLN A 74 7.19 0.27 1.19
CA GLN A 74 7.93 0.43 -0.06
C GLN A 74 7.01 0.93 -1.19
N ALA A 75 5.85 0.30 -1.37
CA ALA A 75 4.89 0.68 -2.40
C ALA A 75 4.35 2.11 -2.20
N MET A 76 4.23 2.58 -0.94
CA MET A 76 3.88 3.97 -0.64
C MET A 76 4.88 4.98 -1.21
N GLN A 77 6.16 4.63 -1.33
CA GLN A 77 7.19 5.50 -1.91
C GLN A 77 7.06 5.61 -3.44
N TYR A 78 6.35 4.69 -4.07
CA TYR A 78 6.14 4.68 -5.53
C TYR A 78 4.92 5.51 -5.96
N ILE A 79 4.00 5.83 -5.04
CA ILE A 79 2.76 6.59 -5.32
C ILE A 79 3.04 7.93 -5.99
N ASP A 80 4.05 8.65 -5.51
CA ASP A 80 4.36 9.98 -6.03
C ASP A 80 5.14 9.92 -7.36
N GLN A 81 5.59 8.72 -7.76
CA GLN A 81 6.35 8.43 -8.99
C GLN A 81 5.47 7.82 -10.11
N THR A 82 4.16 7.66 -9.88
CA THR A 82 3.25 7.14 -10.89
C THR A 82 3.14 8.08 -12.09
N PRO A 83 2.96 7.55 -13.31
CA PRO A 83 2.94 8.36 -14.54
C PRO A 83 1.70 9.25 -14.65
N ASP A 84 0.57 8.81 -14.08
CA ASP A 84 -0.71 9.49 -14.17
C ASP A 84 -1.53 9.33 -12.88
N ILE A 85 -2.65 10.07 -12.80
CA ILE A 85 -3.53 10.11 -11.64
C ILE A 85 -4.33 8.80 -11.49
N GLU A 86 -4.72 8.14 -12.57
CA GLU A 86 -5.50 6.90 -12.50
C GLU A 86 -4.65 5.78 -11.89
N THR A 87 -3.41 5.62 -12.38
CA THR A 87 -2.43 4.68 -11.82
C THR A 87 -2.15 4.99 -10.34
N ARG A 88 -2.06 6.27 -9.97
CA ARG A 88 -1.91 6.71 -8.58
C ARG A 88 -3.07 6.25 -7.71
N ILE A 89 -4.30 6.51 -8.16
CA ILE A 89 -5.52 6.14 -7.45
C ILE A 89 -5.60 4.61 -7.30
N GLU A 90 -5.27 3.86 -8.35
CA GLU A 90 -5.33 2.40 -8.34
C GLU A 90 -4.33 1.79 -7.33
N LEU A 91 -3.10 2.30 -7.30
CA LEU A 91 -2.10 1.86 -6.32
C LEU A 91 -2.54 2.20 -4.88
N ILE A 92 -3.05 3.41 -4.63
CA ILE A 92 -3.56 3.79 -3.31
C ILE A 92 -4.72 2.89 -2.87
N LYS A 93 -5.68 2.62 -3.76
CA LYS A 93 -6.81 1.70 -3.48
C LYS A 93 -6.32 0.31 -3.15
N THR A 94 -5.35 -0.20 -3.89
CA THR A 94 -4.74 -1.51 -3.66
C THR A 94 -4.09 -1.59 -2.28
N LEU A 95 -3.31 -0.57 -1.91
CA LEU A 95 -2.66 -0.52 -0.60
C LEU A 95 -3.65 -0.33 0.56
N ASN A 96 -4.71 0.45 0.37
CA ASN A 96 -5.79 0.58 1.34
C ASN A 96 -6.50 -0.76 1.59
N ASN A 97 -6.82 -1.50 0.53
CA ASN A 97 -7.41 -2.84 0.63
C ASN A 97 -6.47 -3.80 1.39
N VAL A 98 -5.19 -3.83 1.03
CA VAL A 98 -4.20 -4.68 1.69
C VAL A 98 -4.00 -4.32 3.15
N SER A 99 -4.17 -3.06 3.54
CA SER A 99 -3.98 -2.57 4.91
C SER A 99 -5.25 -2.63 5.76
N ALA A 100 -6.42 -2.88 5.15
CA ALA A 100 -7.68 -2.96 5.87
C ALA A 100 -7.67 -4.11 6.90
N GLY A 101 -8.12 -3.80 8.12
CA GLY A 101 -8.20 -4.77 9.22
C GLY A 101 -6.86 -5.18 9.84
N LYS A 102 -5.73 -4.58 9.44
CA LYS A 102 -4.39 -4.91 9.97
C LYS A 102 -3.87 -3.79 10.87
N ILE A 103 -3.95 -4.00 12.18
CA ILE A 103 -3.51 -3.04 13.22
C ILE A 103 -2.06 -2.57 12.99
N TYR A 104 -1.17 -3.47 12.56
CA TYR A 104 0.26 -3.15 12.38
C TYR A 104 0.58 -2.30 11.13
N VAL A 105 -0.41 -1.96 10.30
CA VAL A 105 -0.29 -1.03 9.15
C VAL A 105 -1.41 0.02 9.13
N GLU A 106 -2.03 0.30 10.28
CA GLU A 106 -3.14 1.24 10.39
C GLU A 106 -2.70 2.70 10.14
N ILE A 107 -1.46 3.04 10.49
CA ILE A 107 -0.87 4.36 10.23
C ILE A 107 -0.67 4.57 8.72
N GLU A 108 -0.13 3.56 8.04
CA GLU A 108 0.02 3.55 6.58
C GLU A 108 -1.34 3.71 5.89
N ARG A 109 -2.37 2.98 6.35
CA ARG A 109 -3.75 3.12 5.85
C ARG A 109 -4.29 4.53 6.03
N ALA A 110 -4.08 5.16 7.18
CA ALA A 110 -4.52 6.54 7.40
C ALA A 110 -3.88 7.49 6.40
N ARG A 111 -2.56 7.42 6.23
CA ARG A 111 -1.81 8.27 5.29
C ARG A 111 -2.23 8.06 3.84
N LEU A 112 -2.47 6.81 3.44
CA LEU A 112 -3.01 6.46 2.12
C LEU A 112 -4.41 7.04 1.90
N THR A 113 -5.28 6.93 2.89
CA THR A 113 -6.64 7.49 2.85
C THR A 113 -6.60 9.00 2.73
N LYS A 114 -5.74 9.68 3.50
CA LYS A 114 -5.54 11.13 3.37
C LYS A 114 -5.05 11.54 1.98
N LYS A 115 -4.11 10.78 1.39
CA LYS A 115 -3.67 11.02 -0.01
C LYS A 115 -4.82 10.85 -1.01
N LEU A 116 -5.65 9.82 -0.85
CA LEU A 116 -6.80 9.59 -1.73
C LEU A 116 -7.86 10.68 -1.60
N ALA A 117 -8.19 11.08 -0.37
CA ALA A 117 -9.15 12.14 -0.10
C ALA A 117 -8.72 13.46 -0.74
N LYS A 118 -7.43 13.82 -0.64
CA LYS A 118 -6.89 15.00 -1.32
C LYS A 118 -7.06 14.95 -2.84
N ILE A 119 -6.81 13.80 -3.47
CA ILE A 119 -7.03 13.64 -4.92
C ILE A 119 -8.53 13.82 -5.26
N LYS A 120 -9.42 13.30 -4.43
CA LYS A 120 -10.88 13.44 -4.62
C LYS A 120 -11.36 14.88 -4.47
N GLU A 121 -10.83 15.58 -3.47
CA GLU A 121 -11.09 17.00 -3.27
C GLU A 121 -10.61 17.84 -4.46
N GLU A 122 -9.40 17.59 -4.98
CA GLU A 122 -8.86 18.26 -6.17
C GLU A 122 -9.71 17.99 -7.43
N GLN A 123 -10.46 16.88 -7.46
CA GLN A 123 -11.43 16.54 -8.51
C GLN A 123 -12.81 17.20 -8.29
N GLY A 124 -13.00 17.98 -7.23
CA GLY A 124 -14.28 18.57 -6.84
C GLY A 124 -15.23 17.59 -6.14
N LEU A 125 -14.78 16.39 -5.81
CA LEU A 125 -15.55 15.34 -5.13
C LEU A 125 -15.39 15.46 -3.61
N ILE A 126 -15.76 16.62 -3.05
CA ILE A 126 -15.54 16.96 -1.63
C ILE A 126 -16.29 15.99 -0.70
N ALA A 127 -17.54 15.66 -1.02
CA ALA A 127 -18.33 14.71 -0.23
C ALA A 127 -17.66 13.32 -0.15
N GLU A 128 -17.16 12.79 -1.26
CA GLU A 128 -16.42 11.52 -1.26
C GLU A 128 -15.11 11.61 -0.46
N ALA A 129 -14.42 12.76 -0.53
CA ALA A 129 -13.20 12.99 0.25
C ALA A 129 -13.49 13.01 1.75
N ALA A 130 -14.57 13.65 2.17
CA ALA A 130 -15.03 13.70 3.55
C ALA A 130 -15.39 12.30 4.07
N ASP A 131 -16.21 11.55 3.31
CA ASP A 131 -16.62 10.18 3.66
C ASP A 131 -15.40 9.27 3.86
N LEU A 132 -14.44 9.28 2.92
CA LEU A 132 -13.21 8.50 3.03
C LEU A 132 -12.41 8.82 4.29
N MET A 133 -12.27 10.10 4.62
CA MET A 133 -11.53 10.54 5.80
C MET A 133 -12.23 10.13 7.10
N GLN A 134 -13.56 10.20 7.15
CA GLN A 134 -14.36 9.83 8.33
C GLN A 134 -14.32 8.33 8.65
N GLU A 135 -14.12 7.45 7.66
CA GLU A 135 -13.95 6.01 7.90
C GLU A 135 -12.72 5.65 8.75
N VAL A 136 -11.77 6.58 8.89
CA VAL A 136 -10.51 6.36 9.62
C VAL A 136 -10.56 7.04 10.99
N ALA A 137 -10.88 6.26 12.03
CA ALA A 137 -10.92 6.69 13.43
C ALA A 137 -9.51 6.77 14.06
N VAL A 138 -8.68 7.72 13.60
CA VAL A 138 -7.27 7.91 14.04
C VAL A 138 -7.11 8.17 15.54
N GLU A 139 -8.16 8.63 16.22
CA GLU A 139 -8.20 8.79 17.66
C GLU A 139 -7.89 7.47 18.40
N THR A 140 -8.28 6.34 17.81
CA THR A 140 -8.07 5.00 18.35
C THR A 140 -6.66 4.45 18.15
N PHE A 141 -5.84 5.06 17.27
CA PHE A 141 -4.54 4.50 16.87
C PHE A 141 -3.45 4.76 17.92
N GLY A 142 -3.20 3.80 18.82
CA GLY A 142 -2.26 3.97 19.92
C GLY A 142 -0.84 4.38 19.50
N ALA A 143 -0.37 3.91 18.34
CA ALA A 143 0.99 4.15 17.86
C ALA A 143 1.18 5.44 17.04
N MET A 144 0.09 6.13 16.67
CA MET A 144 0.19 7.36 15.86
C MET A 144 0.58 8.56 16.73
N ALA A 145 1.52 9.37 16.25
CA ALA A 145 1.97 10.56 16.95
C ALA A 145 0.81 11.53 17.21
N LYS A 146 0.76 12.13 18.41
CA LYS A 146 -0.32 13.04 18.82
C LYS A 146 -0.51 14.20 17.83
N THR A 147 0.58 14.76 17.32
CA THR A 147 0.56 15.84 16.31
C THR A 147 -0.06 15.38 14.99
N GLU A 148 0.28 14.17 14.54
CA GLU A 148 -0.28 13.58 13.32
C GLU A 148 -1.78 13.29 13.47
N LYS A 149 -2.21 12.75 14.62
CA LYS A 149 -3.63 12.56 14.94
C LYS A 149 -4.42 13.86 14.87
N ILE A 150 -3.93 14.90 15.53
CA ILE A 150 -4.60 16.20 15.55
C ILE A 150 -4.71 16.76 14.12
N ALA A 151 -3.62 16.71 13.34
CA ALA A 151 -3.64 17.18 11.96
C ALA A 151 -4.61 16.39 11.07
N PHE A 152 -4.80 15.10 11.34
CA PHE A 152 -5.77 14.27 10.61
C PHE A 152 -7.22 14.61 11.00
N ILE A 153 -7.50 14.80 12.30
CA ILE A 153 -8.83 15.19 12.78
C ILE A 153 -9.22 16.59 12.29
N LEU A 154 -8.29 17.54 12.29
CA LEU A 154 -8.54 18.88 11.75
C LEU A 154 -8.90 18.83 10.26
N GLU A 155 -8.26 17.93 9.50
CA GLU A 155 -8.59 17.71 8.09
C GLU A 155 -10.00 17.12 7.92
N GLN A 156 -10.39 16.14 8.74
CA GLN A 156 -11.76 15.61 8.75
C GLN A 156 -12.77 16.72 8.97
N VAL A 157 -12.56 17.56 9.99
CA VAL A 157 -13.47 18.67 10.30
C VAL A 157 -13.55 19.65 9.14
N ARG A 158 -12.41 20.04 8.53
CA ARG A 158 -12.39 20.95 7.39
C ARG A 158 -13.24 20.42 6.23
N LEU A 159 -13.01 19.18 5.80
CA LEU A 159 -13.73 18.57 4.68
C LEU A 159 -15.24 18.40 4.95
N CYS A 160 -15.67 18.37 6.22
CA CYS A 160 -17.09 18.30 6.57
C CYS A 160 -17.79 19.66 6.58
N LEU A 161 -17.02 20.75 6.54
CA LEU A 161 -17.54 22.13 6.55
C LEU A 161 -17.55 22.76 5.15
N ASP A 162 -16.81 22.17 4.20
CA ASP A 162 -16.76 22.55 2.78
C ASP A 162 -17.92 21.89 2.00
#